data_AF-Q9WWS6-F1
#
_entry.id   AF-Q9WWS6-F1
#
_cell.length_a   1.000
_cell.length_b   1.000
_cell.length_c   1.000
_cell.angle_alpha   90.00
_cell.angle_beta   90.00
_cell.angle_gamma   90.00
#
_symmetry.space_group_name_H-M   'P 1'
#
loop_
_entity.id
_entity.type
_entity.pdbx_description
1 polymer ?
#
loop_
_entity_poly.entity_id
_entity_poly.type
_entity_poly.pdbx_seq_one_letter_code
_entity_poly.pdbx_strand_id
1 'polypeptide(L)'
;NAASTGVNASVVVNAGSSTLSLFADQDITVADGSNGTGLAALGLTAVAGKTSAVEMESTVSNLNITDAQSAQQAIQVLDGAMQSLDSQRSQLGAVQNRFDSTVANLQSISENSTAARSRIQDA
;
A
#
# COMPACT_ATOMS: atom_id res chain seq x y z
N ASN A 1 -12.38 -1.39 15.89
CA ASN A 1 -12.45 -0.55 14.67
C ASN A 1 -11.41 0.54 14.78
N ALA A 2 -10.14 0.19 14.59
CA ALA A 2 -9.07 1.16 14.39
C ALA A 2 -8.33 0.68 13.15
N ALA A 3 -9.01 0.76 12.00
CA ALA A 3 -8.27 0.88 10.76
C ALA A 3 -7.53 2.20 10.90
N SER A 4 -6.20 2.13 10.89
CA SER A 4 -5.38 3.29 10.56
C SER A 4 -6.05 3.97 9.37
N THR A 5 -6.48 5.22 9.52
CA THR A 5 -7.17 5.96 8.46
C THR A 5 -6.23 6.31 7.31
N GLY A 6 -4.96 5.87 7.34
CA GLY A 6 -3.93 6.24 6.37
C GLY A 6 -3.47 7.69 6.48
N VAL A 7 -4.02 8.45 7.43
CA VAL A 7 -3.73 9.88 7.60
C VAL A 7 -2.51 10.08 8.49
N ASN A 8 -1.44 10.61 7.92
CA ASN A 8 -0.29 11.13 8.65
C ASN A 8 -0.43 12.64 8.86
N ALA A 9 0.20 13.16 9.91
CA ALA A 9 0.18 14.58 10.22
C ALA A 9 1.58 15.11 10.57
N SER A 10 1.93 16.26 10.02
CA SER A 10 3.17 16.99 10.32
C SER A 10 2.85 18.39 10.78
N VAL A 11 3.52 18.84 11.84
CA VAL A 11 3.49 20.25 12.23
C VAL A 11 4.60 20.96 11.48
N VAL A 12 4.23 21.94 10.67
CA VAL A 12 5.16 22.84 9.99
C VAL A 12 5.19 24.13 10.79
N VAL A 13 6.35 24.44 11.37
CA VAL A 13 6.57 25.67 12.12
C VAL A 13 7.29 26.66 11.21
N ASN A 14 6.58 27.67 10.74
CA ASN A 14 7.17 28.83 10.08
C ASN A 14 7.34 29.96 11.10
N ALA A 15 8.28 30.88 10.85
CA ALA A 15 8.50 32.03 11.71
C ALA A 15 7.22 32.87 11.85
N GLY A 16 6.49 32.70 12.96
CA GLY A 16 5.24 33.40 13.26
C GLY A 16 3.94 32.61 13.04
N SER A 17 3.96 31.39 12.49
CA SER A 17 2.78 30.54 12.36
C SER A 17 3.12 29.05 12.35
N SER A 18 2.37 28.25 13.12
CA SER A 18 2.42 26.78 13.04
C SER A 18 1.20 26.27 12.28
N THR A 19 1.41 25.47 11.23
CA THR A 19 0.35 24.80 10.50
C THR A 19 0.43 23.30 10.73
N LEU A 20 -0.72 22.66 10.93
CA LEU A 20 -0.83 21.20 10.91
C LEU A 20 -1.15 20.77 9.48
N SER A 21 -0.21 20.10 8.84
CA SER A 21 -0.39 19.52 7.51
C SER A 21 -0.79 18.06 7.65
N LEU A 22 -1.86 17.65 6.96
CA LEU A 22 -2.34 16.27 6.95
C LEU A 22 -2.08 15.66 5.57
N PHE A 23 -1.61 14.41 5.53
CA PHE A 23 -1.26 13.69 4.31
C PHE A 23 -1.91 12.31 4.31
N ALA A 24 -2.56 11.93 3.22
CA ALA A 24 -3.16 10.62 3.06
C ALA A 24 -3.18 10.23 1.57
N ASP A 25 -3.27 8.93 1.31
CA ASP A 25 -3.55 8.35 0.00
C ASP A 25 -5.01 8.54 -0.44
N GLN A 26 -5.90 8.75 0.52
CA GLN A 26 -7.33 8.92 0.34
C GLN A 26 -7.80 10.32 0.79
N ASP A 27 -8.97 10.73 0.29
CA ASP A 27 -9.53 12.03 0.62
C ASP A 27 -9.69 12.25 2.13
N ILE A 28 -9.24 13.41 2.62
CA ILE A 28 -9.36 13.78 4.03
C ILE A 28 -10.61 14.65 4.19
N THR A 29 -11.56 14.19 5.00
CA THR A 29 -12.74 14.97 5.36
C THR A 29 -12.63 15.43 6.80
N VAL A 30 -12.63 16.74 7.01
CA VAL A 30 -12.75 17.34 8.35
C VAL A 30 -14.16 17.88 8.49
N ALA A 31 -14.94 17.26 9.35
CA ALA A 31 -16.32 17.62 9.63
C ALA A 31 -16.48 18.04 11.08
N ASP A 32 -17.50 18.85 11.36
CA ASP A 32 -17.88 19.14 12.74
C ASP A 32 -18.48 17.89 13.41
N GLY A 33 -18.39 17.84 14.74
CA GLY A 33 -19.13 16.86 15.52
C GLY A 33 -20.64 17.09 15.40
N SER A 34 -21.44 16.15 15.91
CA SER A 34 -22.90 16.15 15.78
C SER A 34 -23.60 17.44 16.23
N ASN A 35 -22.95 18.26 17.06
CA ASN A 35 -23.47 19.53 17.56
C ASN A 35 -23.17 20.73 16.64
N GLY A 36 -22.33 20.58 15.61
CA GLY A 36 -22.08 21.60 14.59
C GLY A 36 -21.33 22.87 15.06
N THR A 37 -20.68 22.83 16.23
CA THR A 37 -19.95 23.97 16.80
C THR A 37 -18.50 23.69 17.18
N GLY A 38 -18.04 22.44 17.07
CA GLY A 38 -16.72 22.01 17.49
C GLY A 38 -15.59 22.65 16.70
N LEU A 39 -15.73 22.78 15.38
CA LEU A 39 -14.68 23.44 14.56
C LEU A 39 -14.63 24.94 14.83
N ALA A 40 -15.78 25.57 15.06
CA ALA A 40 -15.86 26.98 15.42
C ALA A 40 -15.27 27.28 16.79
N ALA A 41 -15.53 26.42 17.78
CA ALA A 41 -14.94 26.55 19.11
C ALA A 41 -13.41 26.44 19.10
N LEU A 42 -12.84 25.71 18.13
CA LEU A 42 -11.40 25.57 17.91
C LEU A 42 -10.82 26.62 16.95
N GLY A 43 -11.65 27.51 16.39
CA GLY A 43 -11.22 28.52 15.41
C GLY A 43 -10.85 27.95 14.03
N LEU A 44 -11.29 26.73 13.72
CA LEU A 44 -10.97 25.97 12.49
C LEU A 44 -12.10 26.03 11.43
N THR A 45 -12.96 27.05 11.45
CA THR A 45 -14.09 27.19 10.52
C THR A 45 -13.70 27.18 9.05
N ALA A 46 -12.48 27.61 8.72
CA ALA A 46 -11.94 27.60 7.36
C ALA A 46 -11.42 26.22 6.89
N VAL A 47 -11.29 25.25 7.80
CA VAL A 47 -10.76 23.90 7.51
C VAL A 47 -11.90 22.90 7.23
N ALA A 48 -13.15 23.28 7.50
CA ALA A 48 -14.30 22.41 7.27
C ALA A 48 -14.43 22.04 5.79
N GLY A 49 -14.51 20.74 5.50
CA GLY A 49 -14.70 20.24 4.14
C GLY A 49 -13.84 19.03 3.81
N LYS A 50 -13.83 18.71 2.50
CA LYS A 50 -13.08 17.61 1.92
C LYS A 50 -11.85 18.17 1.22
N THR A 51 -10.67 17.74 1.65
CA THR A 51 -9.44 17.92 0.88
C THR A 51 -9.22 16.65 0.08
N SER A 52 -9.18 16.78 -1.25
CA SER A 52 -8.95 15.61 -2.09
C SER A 52 -7.51 15.15 -2.03
N ALA A 53 -7.31 13.84 -1.99
CA ALA A 53 -5.99 13.28 -2.15
C ALA A 53 -5.44 13.68 -3.53
N VAL A 54 -4.20 14.13 -3.55
CA VAL A 54 -3.45 14.32 -4.78
C VAL A 54 -2.45 13.18 -4.82
N GLU A 55 -2.46 12.39 -5.89
CA GLU A 55 -1.40 11.41 -6.12
C GLU A 55 -0.06 12.16 -6.16
N MET A 56 0.76 11.95 -5.12
CA MET A 56 2.14 12.40 -5.16
C MET A 56 2.87 11.49 -6.15
N GLU A 57 3.02 11.98 -7.39
CA GLU A 57 4.00 11.48 -8.37
C GLU A 57 5.43 11.84 -7.88
N SER A 58 5.79 11.31 -6.72
CA SER A 58 7.17 11.32 -6.23
C SER A 58 7.68 9.90 -6.39
N THR A 59 8.47 9.67 -7.43
CA THR A 59 9.22 8.42 -7.55
C THR A 59 10.14 8.26 -6.35
N VAL A 60 10.47 7.02 -5.96
CA VAL A 60 11.42 6.75 -4.87
C VAL A 60 12.75 7.49 -5.06
N SER A 61 13.13 7.78 -6.31
CA SER A 61 14.32 8.53 -6.69
C SER A 61 14.32 10.00 -6.25
N ASN A 62 13.15 10.59 -6.01
CA ASN A 62 13.00 12.01 -5.66
C ASN A 62 12.65 12.23 -4.19
N LEU A 63 12.75 11.19 -3.36
CA LEU A 63 12.46 11.29 -1.93
C LEU A 63 13.50 12.16 -1.22
N ASN A 64 13.01 13.13 -0.45
CA ASN A 64 13.81 13.98 0.41
C ASN A 64 13.40 13.78 1.87
N ILE A 65 14.37 13.62 2.78
CA ILE A 65 14.18 13.38 4.22
C ILE A 65 14.81 14.50 5.05
N THR A 66 15.17 15.64 4.43
CA THR A 66 15.79 16.77 5.15
C THR A 66 14.86 17.42 6.15
N ASP A 67 13.54 17.36 5.90
CA ASP A 67 12.53 18.00 6.72
C ASP A 67 11.48 16.98 7.18
N ALA A 68 10.87 17.23 8.35
CA ALA A 68 9.91 16.31 8.94
C ALA A 68 8.70 16.05 8.03
N GLN A 69 8.28 17.05 7.27
CA GLN A 69 7.20 16.92 6.29
C GLN A 69 7.60 15.99 5.14
N SER A 70 8.74 16.24 4.51
CA SER A 70 9.19 15.45 3.35
C SER A 70 9.53 14.00 3.75
N ALA A 71 10.04 13.80 4.97
CA ALA A 71 10.26 12.48 5.56
C ALA A 71 8.96 11.68 5.72
N GLN A 72 7.88 12.30 6.21
CA GLN A 72 6.59 11.62 6.33
C GLN A 72 5.98 11.27 4.96
N GLN A 73 6.13 12.15 3.98
CA GLN A 73 5.73 11.87 2.59
C GLN A 73 6.55 10.72 1.99
N ALA A 74 7.85 10.68 2.27
CA ALA A 74 8.74 9.61 1.82
C ALA A 74 8.35 8.24 2.40
N ILE A 75 7.91 8.19 3.65
CA ILE A 75 7.39 6.97 4.28
C ILE A 75 6.14 6.47 3.53
N GLN A 76 5.19 7.36 3.21
CA GLN A 76 3.98 6.97 2.48
C GLN A 76 4.27 6.42 1.07
N VAL A 77 5.17 7.09 0.33
CA VAL A 77 5.61 6.62 -1.00
C VAL A 77 6.28 5.25 -0.88
N LEU A 78 7.12 5.06 0.13
CA LEU A 78 7.80 3.78 0.36
C LEU A 78 6.80 2.67 0.73
N ASP A 79 5.81 2.96 1.58
CA ASP A 79 4.77 2.00 1.95
C ASP A 79 3.98 1.53 0.72
N GLY A 80 3.61 2.45 -0.18
CA GLY A 80 2.97 2.10 -1.46
C GLY A 80 3.87 1.25 -2.35
N ALA A 81 5.15 1.60 -2.46
CA ALA A 81 6.13 0.81 -3.21
C ALA A 81 6.33 -0.60 -2.61
N MET A 82 6.34 -0.73 -1.29
CA MET A 82 6.43 -2.00 -0.58
C MET A 82 5.20 -2.87 -0.84
N GLN A 83 3.98 -2.31 -0.80
CA GLN A 83 2.76 -3.05 -1.14
C GLN A 83 2.79 -3.57 -2.59
N SER A 84 3.31 -2.77 -3.53
CA SER A 84 3.50 -3.21 -4.92
C SER A 84 4.49 -4.37 -5.02
N LEU A 85 5.63 -4.29 -4.31
CA LEU A 85 6.62 -5.36 -4.26
C LEU A 85 6.04 -6.64 -3.65
N ASP A 86 5.29 -6.53 -2.56
CA ASP A 86 4.65 -7.67 -1.91
C ASP A 86 3.59 -8.33 -2.80
N SER A 87 2.83 -7.53 -3.56
CA SER A 87 1.92 -8.05 -4.59
C SER A 87 2.67 -8.84 -5.65
N GLN A 88 3.79 -8.33 -6.15
CA GLN A 88 4.64 -9.05 -7.11
C GLN A 88 5.21 -10.34 -6.52
N ARG A 89 5.70 -10.32 -5.27
CA ARG A 89 6.18 -11.52 -4.57
C ARG A 89 5.09 -12.56 -4.37
N SER A 90 3.88 -12.12 -4.02
CA SER A 90 2.70 -12.98 -3.90
C SER A 90 2.38 -13.67 -5.23
N GLN A 91 2.39 -12.91 -6.33
CA GLN A 91 2.19 -13.46 -7.68
C GLN A 91 3.29 -14.47 -8.05
N LEU A 92 4.56 -14.17 -7.74
CA LEU A 92 5.67 -15.09 -7.96
C LEU A 92 5.52 -16.37 -7.13
N GLY A 93 5.09 -16.27 -5.88
CA GLY A 93 4.80 -17.44 -5.04
C GLY A 93 3.66 -18.29 -5.60
N ALA A 94 2.59 -17.67 -6.11
CA ALA A 94 1.50 -18.37 -6.78
C ALA A 94 1.98 -19.10 -8.04
N VAL A 95 2.86 -18.46 -8.81
CA VAL A 95 3.50 -19.07 -10.00
C VAL A 95 4.38 -20.26 -9.61
N GLN A 96 5.16 -20.15 -8.52
CA GLN A 96 5.96 -21.27 -8.00
C GLN A 96 5.08 -22.47 -7.60
N ASN A 97 3.99 -22.25 -6.85
CA ASN A 97 3.05 -23.32 -6.50
C ASN A 97 2.46 -24.02 -7.73
N ARG A 98 2.17 -23.24 -8.78
CA ARG A 98 1.69 -23.79 -10.06
C ARG A 98 2.77 -24.59 -10.78
N PHE A 99 4.02 -24.16 -10.76
CA PHE A 99 5.14 -24.91 -11.33
C PHE A 99 5.33 -26.23 -10.59
N ASP A 100 5.34 -26.24 -9.26
CA ASP A 100 5.49 -27.46 -8.45
C ASP A 100 4.36 -28.46 -8.74
N SER A 101 3.12 -27.98 -8.81
CA SER A 101 1.95 -28.80 -9.18
C SER A 101 2.08 -29.39 -10.60
N THR A 102 2.61 -28.59 -11.54
CA THR A 102 2.83 -29.02 -12.92
C THR A 102 3.93 -30.08 -12.99
N VAL A 103 5.03 -29.88 -12.26
CA VAL A 103 6.15 -30.83 -12.20
C VAL A 103 5.70 -32.16 -11.60
N ALA A 104 4.96 -32.14 -10.49
CA ALA A 104 4.42 -33.36 -9.87
C ALA A 104 3.50 -34.13 -10.82
N ASN A 105 2.65 -33.41 -11.56
CA ASN A 105 1.80 -34.03 -12.59
C ASN A 105 2.65 -34.67 -13.71
N LEU A 106 3.64 -33.95 -14.24
CA LEU A 106 4.54 -34.46 -15.28
C LEU A 106 5.32 -35.69 -14.83
N GLN A 107 5.78 -35.72 -13.57
CA GLN A 107 6.43 -36.90 -12.99
C GLN A 107 5.50 -38.11 -12.97
N SER A 108 4.25 -37.92 -12.52
CA SER A 108 3.25 -39.00 -12.51
C SER A 108 2.91 -39.48 -13.93
N ILE A 109 2.78 -38.58 -14.90
CA ILE A 109 2.59 -38.94 -16.32
C ILE A 109 3.79 -39.73 -16.85
N SER A 110 5.02 -39.32 -16.50
CA SER A 110 6.25 -40.00 -16.91
C SER A 110 6.37 -41.41 -16.33
N GLU A 111 6.04 -41.58 -15.04
CA GLU A 111 5.98 -42.90 -14.39
C GLU A 111 4.95 -43.81 -15.05
N ASN A 112 3.73 -43.30 -15.28
CA ASN A 112 2.67 -44.04 -15.96
C ASN A 112 3.06 -44.42 -17.40
N SER A 113 3.68 -43.51 -18.15
CA SER A 113 4.16 -43.77 -19.51
C SER A 113 5.25 -44.83 -19.54
N THR A 114 6.18 -44.79 -18.58
CA THR A 114 7.25 -45.78 -18.45
C THR A 114 6.68 -47.16 -18.10
N ALA A 115 5.73 -47.23 -17.16
CA ALA A 115 5.05 -48.47 -16.80
C ALA A 115 4.26 -49.07 -17.98
N ALA A 116 3.54 -48.23 -18.73
CA ALA A 116 2.82 -48.66 -19.94
C ALA A 116 3.79 -49.19 -21.02
N ARG A 117 4.93 -48.52 -21.23
CA ARG A 117 5.99 -48.99 -22.15
C ARG A 117 6.61 -50.30 -21.70
N SER A 118 6.90 -50.45 -20.40
CA SER A 118 7.42 -51.71 -19.84
C SER A 118 6.46 -52.87 -20.10
N ARG A 119 5.15 -52.67 -19.90
CA ARG A 119 4.14 -53.70 -20.18
C ARG A 119 4.05 -54.07 -21.66
N ILE A 120 4.23 -53.11 -22.57
CA ILE A 120 4.26 -53.39 -24.01
C ILE A 120 5.54 -54.12 -24.42
N GLN A 121 6.69 -53.81 -23.81
CA GLN A 121 7.94 -54.51 -24.10
C GLN A 121 8.00 -55.92 -23.54
N ASP A 122 7.29 -56.18 -22.44
CA ASP A 122 7.29 -57.48 -21.76
C ASP A 122 6.24 -58.47 -22.32
N ALA A 123 5.36 -58.03 -23.24
CA ALA A 123 4.30 -58.82 -23.88
C ALA A 123 4.67 -59.23 -25.32
#